data_AF-J0DGM8-F1
#
_entry.id   AF-J0DGM8-F1
#
_cell.length_a   1.000
_cell.length_b   1.000
_cell.length_c   1.000
_cell.angle_alpha   90.00
_cell.angle_beta   90.00
_cell.angle_gamma   90.00
#
_symmetry.space_group_name_H-M   'P 1'
#
loop_
_entity.id
_entity.type
_entity.pdbx_description
1 polymer ?
#
loop_
_entity_poly.entity_id
_entity_poly.type
_entity_poly.pdbx_seq_one_letter_code
_entity_poly.pdbx_strand_id
1 'polypeptide(L)'
;MDRLATAIEKMHSPCVVGLDPRPEVIPRQVLEDVSSAESLAEAYADFSRVIIDAVSDIVPAVKPQIAMYEALGPAGISAYCRTTRYAQERGLYVIGDIKRGDIGSTAQAYAAHLSGIPGISGQGADVWHEDAVTVNPYLGIDGIRPFIEAAERNDKDIFVLCRTSNPSSAQLQDLDIKDAKEAAGTADARIVQGPATVGMYVAGLIAQWGEEHCGASGYSRVGAVVGATHIQDAAGFRSRMPHTMFLVPGYGVQGGTAADAAALFNADGTGAVINSSRGIIAAWKKDPQYSPSLTRGQALDCAAASAHRAAAAMRADIIGSLKPGSMEAHTAVSHNHQKKGS
;
A
#
# COMPACT_ATOMS: atom_id res chain seq x y z
N MET A 1 0.94 -2.77 13.97
CA MET A 1 1.11 -3.72 12.85
C MET A 1 0.38 -5.02 13.13
N ASP A 2 0.37 -5.47 14.39
CA ASP A 2 -0.37 -6.65 14.87
C ASP A 2 -1.83 -6.73 14.39
N ARG A 3 -2.56 -5.60 14.35
CA ARG A 3 -3.93 -5.53 13.82
C ARG A 3 -4.01 -5.96 12.36
N LEU A 4 -3.08 -5.50 11.52
CA LEU A 4 -3.01 -5.89 10.11
C LEU A 4 -2.62 -7.37 9.98
N ALA A 5 -1.62 -7.84 10.73
CA ALA A 5 -1.21 -9.25 10.73
C ALA A 5 -2.38 -10.18 11.10
N THR A 6 -3.10 -9.85 12.18
CA THR A 6 -4.30 -10.59 12.62
C THR A 6 -5.39 -10.58 11.54
N ALA A 7 -5.60 -9.45 10.86
CA ALA A 7 -6.58 -9.36 9.78
C ALA A 7 -6.19 -10.23 8.57
N ILE A 8 -4.90 -10.25 8.20
CA ILE A 8 -4.37 -11.12 7.13
C ILE A 8 -4.63 -12.59 7.46
N GLU A 9 -4.32 -13.01 8.69
CA GLU A 9 -4.55 -14.37 9.16
C GLU A 9 -6.04 -14.74 9.13
N LYS A 10 -6.90 -13.91 9.73
CA LYS A 10 -8.35 -14.14 9.79
C LYS A 10 -8.98 -14.24 8.40
N MET A 11 -8.57 -13.37 7.47
CA MET A 11 -9.10 -13.36 6.10
C MET A 11 -8.41 -14.38 5.19
N HIS A 12 -7.31 -15.00 5.65
CA HIS A 12 -6.37 -15.77 4.84
C HIS A 12 -6.08 -15.05 3.50
N SER A 13 -5.71 -13.78 3.58
CA SER A 13 -5.61 -12.90 2.41
C SER A 13 -4.57 -11.81 2.67
N PRO A 14 -3.49 -11.73 1.87
CA PRO A 14 -2.54 -10.63 1.92
C PRO A 14 -2.94 -9.46 1.00
N CYS A 15 -4.15 -9.48 0.42
CA CYS A 15 -4.55 -8.52 -0.60
C CYS A 15 -5.00 -7.19 0.00
N VAL A 16 -4.64 -6.08 -0.65
CA VAL A 16 -5.07 -4.73 -0.30
C VAL A 16 -5.75 -4.11 -1.51
N VAL A 17 -6.99 -3.66 -1.35
CA VAL A 17 -7.72 -2.99 -2.43
C VAL A 17 -7.37 -1.50 -2.42
N GLY A 18 -6.80 -1.00 -3.52
CA GLY A 18 -6.53 0.43 -3.67
C GLY A 18 -7.79 1.18 -4.08
N LEU A 19 -8.17 2.20 -3.29
CA LEU A 19 -9.33 3.05 -3.56
C LEU A 19 -8.85 4.36 -4.19
N ASP A 20 -8.65 4.32 -5.51
CA ASP A 20 -8.11 5.45 -6.28
C ASP A 20 -9.15 5.95 -7.30
N PRO A 21 -10.33 6.44 -6.85
CA PRO A 21 -11.41 6.85 -7.73
C PRO A 21 -10.98 8.00 -8.63
N ARG A 22 -11.31 7.88 -9.91
CA ARG A 22 -11.10 8.86 -10.97
C ARG A 22 -12.24 8.73 -11.96
N PRO A 23 -12.56 9.76 -12.76
CA PRO A 23 -13.70 9.69 -13.67
C PRO A 23 -13.58 8.51 -14.62
N GLU A 24 -12.37 8.17 -15.06
CA GLU A 24 -12.18 7.04 -15.97
C GLU A 24 -12.40 5.67 -15.33
N VAL A 25 -12.31 5.49 -14.00
CA VAL A 25 -12.53 4.17 -13.35
C VAL A 25 -13.95 3.98 -12.85
N ILE A 26 -14.74 5.06 -12.81
CA ILE A 26 -16.13 5.05 -12.34
C ILE A 26 -17.07 4.76 -13.52
N PRO A 27 -18.10 3.92 -13.35
CA PRO A 27 -19.11 3.71 -14.39
C PRO A 27 -19.75 5.03 -14.81
N ARG A 28 -19.94 5.24 -16.12
CA ARG A 28 -20.39 6.53 -16.66
C ARG A 28 -21.71 7.02 -16.04
N GLN A 29 -22.60 6.10 -15.69
CA GLN A 29 -23.92 6.36 -15.10
C GLN A 29 -23.81 7.04 -13.73
N VAL A 30 -22.69 6.83 -13.02
CA VAL A 30 -22.43 7.47 -11.73
C VAL A 30 -22.00 8.93 -11.93
N LEU A 31 -21.56 9.29 -13.14
CA LEU A 31 -21.05 10.61 -13.51
C LEU A 31 -22.03 11.48 -14.31
N GLU A 32 -23.19 10.94 -14.72
CA GLU A 32 -24.12 11.62 -15.64
C GLU A 32 -24.62 12.98 -15.12
N ASP A 33 -24.82 13.13 -13.80
CA ASP A 33 -25.31 14.36 -13.16
C ASP A 33 -24.20 15.18 -12.46
N VAL A 34 -22.93 14.82 -12.67
CA VAL A 34 -21.80 15.50 -12.02
C VAL A 34 -21.50 16.82 -12.72
N SER A 35 -21.60 17.92 -11.97
CA SER A 35 -21.39 19.29 -12.49
C SER A 35 -20.51 20.18 -11.61
N SER A 36 -20.03 19.66 -10.47
CA SER A 36 -19.22 20.41 -9.50
C SER A 36 -18.23 19.49 -8.77
N ALA A 37 -17.32 20.09 -7.99
CA ALA A 37 -16.39 19.34 -7.15
C ALA A 37 -17.13 18.51 -6.07
N GLU A 38 -18.22 19.05 -5.52
CA GLU A 38 -19.07 18.39 -4.52
C GLU A 38 -19.77 17.16 -5.09
N SER A 39 -20.40 17.29 -6.28
CA SER A 39 -21.08 16.16 -6.92
C SER A 39 -20.09 15.09 -7.40
N LEU A 40 -18.89 15.47 -7.83
CA LEU A 40 -17.83 14.51 -8.18
C LEU A 40 -17.26 13.81 -6.93
N ALA A 41 -17.10 14.53 -5.82
CA ALA A 41 -16.65 13.96 -4.55
C ALA A 41 -17.69 12.96 -4.00
N GLU A 42 -18.98 13.24 -4.15
CA GLU A 42 -20.04 12.28 -3.80
C GLU A 42 -19.99 11.03 -4.69
N ALA A 43 -19.78 11.20 -6.00
CA ALA A 43 -19.60 10.06 -6.91
C ALA A 43 -18.39 9.19 -6.51
N TYR A 44 -17.29 9.79 -6.05
CA TYR A 44 -16.12 9.07 -5.55
C TYR A 44 -16.41 8.30 -4.26
N ALA A 45 -17.14 8.92 -3.32
CA ALA A 45 -17.53 8.31 -2.06
C ALA A 45 -18.51 7.15 -2.28
N ASP A 46 -19.56 7.36 -3.09
CA ASP A 46 -20.55 6.34 -3.47
C ASP A 46 -19.88 5.12 -4.10
N PHE A 47 -19.01 5.36 -5.09
CA PHE A 47 -18.30 4.30 -5.77
C PHE A 47 -17.40 3.54 -4.80
N SER A 48 -16.62 4.25 -3.98
CA SER A 48 -15.72 3.63 -3.01
C SER A 48 -16.49 2.83 -1.95
N ARG A 49 -17.65 3.31 -1.50
CA ARG A 49 -18.54 2.60 -0.57
C ARG A 49 -18.99 1.25 -1.13
N VAL A 50 -19.43 1.23 -2.39
CA VAL A 50 -19.85 -0.01 -3.08
C VAL A 50 -18.69 -0.99 -3.23
N ILE A 51 -17.49 -0.49 -3.55
CA ILE A 51 -16.28 -1.33 -3.62
C ILE A 51 -15.94 -1.90 -2.23
N ILE A 52 -15.97 -1.08 -1.17
CA ILE A 52 -15.72 -1.51 0.21
C ILE A 52 -16.69 -2.62 0.61
N ASP A 53 -17.99 -2.44 0.39
CA ASP A 53 -19.01 -3.43 0.71
C ASP A 53 -18.72 -4.76 0.01
N ALA A 54 -18.30 -4.70 -1.25
CA ALA A 54 -18.00 -5.86 -2.08
C ALA A 54 -16.69 -6.60 -1.75
N VAL A 55 -15.80 -6.04 -0.93
CA VAL A 55 -14.50 -6.68 -0.63
C VAL A 55 -14.26 -6.89 0.86
N SER A 56 -15.08 -6.27 1.73
CA SER A 56 -14.89 -6.27 3.19
C SER A 56 -14.82 -7.64 3.86
N ASP A 57 -15.32 -8.69 3.21
CA ASP A 57 -15.34 -10.06 3.69
C ASP A 57 -14.17 -10.93 3.18
N ILE A 58 -13.36 -10.42 2.23
CA ILE A 58 -12.30 -11.20 1.56
C ILE A 58 -10.91 -10.54 1.56
N VAL A 59 -10.80 -9.28 1.99
CA VAL A 59 -9.51 -8.60 2.15
C VAL A 59 -9.34 -8.02 3.56
N PRO A 60 -8.11 -7.99 4.11
CA PRO A 60 -7.85 -7.40 5.41
C PRO A 60 -7.87 -5.86 5.39
N ALA A 61 -7.58 -5.25 4.24
CA ALA A 61 -7.24 -3.83 4.18
C ALA A 61 -7.65 -3.16 2.86
N VAL A 62 -7.85 -1.85 2.95
CA VAL A 62 -7.96 -0.93 1.81
C VAL A 62 -6.89 0.15 1.89
N LYS A 63 -6.52 0.70 0.74
CA LYS A 63 -5.52 1.74 0.63
C LYS A 63 -6.02 2.91 -0.23
N PRO A 64 -6.78 3.87 0.32
CA PRO A 64 -7.23 5.03 -0.41
C PRO A 64 -6.06 5.98 -0.76
N GLN A 65 -6.06 6.49 -1.99
CA GLN A 65 -5.05 7.44 -2.48
C GLN A 65 -5.56 8.87 -2.37
N ILE A 66 -5.07 9.60 -1.36
CA ILE A 66 -5.57 10.93 -0.99
C ILE A 66 -5.47 11.95 -2.13
N ALA A 67 -4.48 11.83 -3.02
CA ALA A 67 -4.30 12.76 -4.14
C ALA A 67 -5.52 12.82 -5.07
N MET A 68 -6.26 11.71 -5.20
CA MET A 68 -7.49 11.66 -6.00
C MET A 68 -8.59 12.55 -5.40
N TYR A 69 -8.61 12.67 -4.08
CA TYR A 69 -9.57 13.45 -3.32
C TYR A 69 -9.12 14.90 -3.19
N GLU A 70 -7.84 15.15 -2.91
CA GLU A 70 -7.26 16.51 -2.84
C GLU A 70 -7.51 17.32 -4.11
N ALA A 71 -7.53 16.67 -5.28
CA ALA A 71 -7.84 17.31 -6.56
C ALA A 71 -9.24 17.97 -6.61
N LEU A 72 -10.16 17.59 -5.72
CA LEU A 72 -11.51 18.15 -5.59
C LEU A 72 -11.63 19.18 -4.45
N GLY A 73 -10.51 19.59 -3.86
CA GLY A 73 -10.47 20.57 -2.77
C GLY A 73 -11.19 20.09 -1.50
N PRO A 74 -11.84 21.00 -0.74
CA PRO A 74 -12.49 20.65 0.53
C PRO A 74 -13.56 19.57 0.41
N ALA A 75 -14.31 19.55 -0.70
CA ALA A 75 -15.33 18.52 -0.95
C ALA A 75 -14.70 17.13 -1.04
N GLY A 76 -13.55 17.02 -1.72
CA GLY A 76 -12.82 15.77 -1.83
C GLY A 76 -12.26 15.29 -0.50
N ILE A 77 -11.67 16.19 0.31
CA ILE A 77 -11.18 15.82 1.65
C ILE A 77 -12.33 15.31 2.54
N SER A 78 -13.50 15.95 2.48
CA SER A 78 -14.70 15.46 3.19
C SER A 78 -15.11 14.06 2.72
N ALA A 79 -15.10 13.81 1.39
CA ALA A 79 -15.38 12.50 0.83
C ALA A 79 -14.32 11.44 1.22
N TYR A 80 -13.04 11.83 1.33
CA TYR A 80 -11.96 10.97 1.81
C TYR A 80 -12.24 10.50 3.24
N CYS A 81 -12.48 11.44 4.17
CA CYS A 81 -12.79 11.14 5.57
C CYS A 81 -14.03 10.25 5.72
N ARG A 82 -15.09 10.47 4.91
CA ARG A 82 -16.27 9.60 4.88
C ARG A 82 -15.93 8.18 4.39
N THR A 83 -15.08 8.08 3.38
CA THR A 83 -14.66 6.79 2.79
C THR A 83 -13.80 5.98 3.75
N THR A 84 -12.82 6.61 4.40
CA THR A 84 -11.96 5.95 5.39
C THR A 84 -12.74 5.53 6.62
N ARG A 85 -13.63 6.40 7.14
CA ARG A 85 -14.54 6.04 8.24
C ARG A 85 -15.39 4.83 7.89
N TYR A 86 -16.00 4.83 6.70
CA TYR A 86 -16.83 3.71 6.27
C TYR A 86 -16.03 2.41 6.14
N ALA A 87 -14.81 2.46 5.60
CA ALA A 87 -13.93 1.28 5.56
C ALA A 87 -13.63 0.72 6.95
N GLN A 88 -13.33 1.60 7.91
CA GLN A 88 -13.08 1.23 9.30
C GLN A 88 -14.34 0.62 9.97
N GLU A 89 -15.52 1.21 9.75
CA GLU A 89 -16.82 0.69 10.21
C GLU A 89 -17.12 -0.72 9.64
N ARG A 90 -16.61 -1.01 8.44
CA ARG A 90 -16.69 -2.33 7.80
C ARG A 90 -15.61 -3.32 8.26
N GLY A 91 -14.79 -2.93 9.24
CA GLY A 91 -13.77 -3.79 9.84
C GLY A 91 -12.50 -3.95 9.02
N LEU A 92 -12.29 -3.10 8.00
CA LEU A 92 -11.09 -3.10 7.19
C LEU A 92 -10.00 -2.26 7.86
N TYR A 93 -8.76 -2.69 7.70
CA TYR A 93 -7.58 -1.90 8.04
C TYR A 93 -7.34 -0.83 6.95
N VAL A 94 -7.23 0.44 7.33
CA VAL A 94 -7.16 1.57 6.38
C VAL A 94 -5.73 2.11 6.28
N ILE A 95 -5.14 2.01 5.09
CA ILE A 95 -3.80 2.56 4.78
C ILE A 95 -3.96 3.85 3.98
N GLY A 96 -3.81 5.01 4.62
CA GLY A 96 -3.81 6.31 3.95
C GLY A 96 -2.56 6.50 3.09
N ASP A 97 -2.73 6.47 1.77
CA ASP A 97 -1.58 6.58 0.85
C ASP A 97 -1.22 8.04 0.55
N ILE A 98 -0.66 8.72 1.54
CA ILE A 98 -0.43 10.17 1.55
C ILE A 98 0.99 10.61 1.16
N LYS A 99 1.97 9.71 1.27
CA LYS A 99 3.41 9.89 0.92
C LYS A 99 4.04 11.20 1.44
N ARG A 100 3.66 11.66 2.63
CA ARG A 100 4.17 12.92 3.19
C ARG A 100 5.67 12.83 3.50
N GLY A 101 6.37 13.95 3.37
CA GLY A 101 7.80 14.07 3.63
C GLY A 101 8.17 15.52 3.83
N ASP A 102 8.27 15.93 5.09
CA ASP A 102 8.68 17.26 5.55
C ASP A 102 9.50 17.07 6.84
N ILE A 103 9.89 18.14 7.54
CA ILE A 103 10.64 18.06 8.80
C ILE A 103 9.99 18.89 9.92
N GLY A 104 10.42 18.65 11.16
CA GLY A 104 10.08 19.47 12.32
C GLY A 104 8.57 19.59 12.55
N SER A 105 8.09 20.81 12.82
CA SER A 105 6.68 21.09 13.12
C SER A 105 5.74 20.80 11.94
N THR A 106 6.22 20.91 10.70
CA THR A 106 5.40 20.58 9.52
C THR A 106 5.18 19.07 9.42
N ALA A 107 6.21 18.27 9.67
CA ALA A 107 6.05 16.82 9.76
C ALA A 107 5.10 16.40 10.89
N GLN A 108 5.13 17.11 12.04
CA GLN A 108 4.18 16.89 13.13
C GLN A 108 2.73 17.21 12.71
N ALA A 109 2.52 18.27 11.93
CA ALA A 109 1.19 18.60 11.40
C ALA A 109 0.69 17.51 10.44
N TYR A 110 1.56 16.94 9.59
CA TYR A 110 1.18 15.79 8.76
C TYR A 110 0.97 14.51 9.58
N ALA A 111 1.68 14.31 10.68
CA ALA A 111 1.47 13.17 11.57
C ALA A 111 0.09 13.18 12.27
N ALA A 112 -0.65 14.29 12.19
CA ALA A 112 -2.05 14.38 12.61
C ALA A 112 -2.99 13.42 11.86
N HIS A 113 -2.58 12.93 10.67
CA HIS A 113 -3.21 11.78 10.02
C HIS A 113 -3.33 10.55 10.95
N LEU A 114 -2.32 10.35 11.81
CA LEU A 114 -2.30 9.27 12.80
C LEU A 114 -2.84 9.73 14.16
N SER A 115 -2.44 10.91 14.64
CA SER A 115 -2.77 11.35 15.99
C SER A 115 -4.12 12.04 16.16
N GLY A 116 -4.84 12.32 15.06
CA GLY A 116 -6.04 13.15 15.10
C GLY A 116 -5.74 14.63 15.33
N ILE A 117 -6.79 15.41 15.59
CA ILE A 117 -6.69 16.87 15.74
C ILE A 117 -5.98 17.22 17.06
N PRO A 118 -4.85 17.96 17.02
CA PRO A 118 -4.15 18.36 18.24
C PRO A 118 -5.04 19.11 19.24
N GLY A 119 -5.05 18.65 20.49
CA GLY A 119 -5.82 19.25 21.57
C GLY A 119 -7.30 18.83 21.63
N ILE A 120 -7.78 18.01 20.70
CA ILE A 120 -9.12 17.42 20.75
C ILE A 120 -8.99 15.94 21.13
N SER A 121 -9.79 15.48 22.08
CA SER A 121 -9.81 14.08 22.54
C SER A 121 -11.22 13.51 22.49
N GLY A 122 -11.33 12.18 22.54
CA GLY A 122 -12.61 11.48 22.52
C GLY A 122 -13.17 11.26 21.11
N GLN A 123 -14.48 11.05 21.04
CA GLN A 123 -15.17 10.72 19.79
C GLN A 123 -15.07 11.88 18.80
N GLY A 124 -14.50 11.63 17.62
CA GLY A 124 -14.27 12.64 16.59
C GLY A 124 -12.90 13.32 16.61
N ALA A 125 -11.99 12.91 17.52
CA ALA A 125 -10.60 13.40 17.49
C ALA A 125 -9.83 12.90 16.26
N ASP A 126 -10.06 11.64 15.88
CA ASP A 126 -9.54 11.07 14.64
C ASP A 126 -10.54 11.30 13.50
N VAL A 127 -10.28 12.32 12.69
CA VAL A 127 -11.07 12.66 11.49
C VAL A 127 -10.59 11.91 10.25
N TRP A 128 -9.43 11.27 10.31
CA TRP A 128 -8.80 10.63 9.17
C TRP A 128 -9.19 9.16 9.07
N HIS A 129 -9.42 8.50 10.20
CA HIS A 129 -9.83 7.09 10.28
C HIS A 129 -8.85 6.15 9.57
N GLU A 130 -7.56 6.51 9.60
CA GLU A 130 -6.46 5.72 9.04
C GLU A 130 -5.81 4.90 10.14
N ASP A 131 -5.50 3.63 9.85
CA ASP A 131 -4.72 2.77 10.74
C ASP A 131 -3.22 2.81 10.41
N ALA A 132 -2.88 3.14 9.16
CA ALA A 132 -1.52 3.43 8.74
C ALA A 132 -1.44 4.53 7.69
N VAL A 133 -0.25 5.11 7.51
CA VAL A 133 0.02 6.04 6.40
C VAL A 133 1.32 5.75 5.66
N THR A 134 1.38 6.13 4.39
CA THR A 134 2.66 6.11 3.64
C THR A 134 3.45 7.40 3.82
N VAL A 135 4.77 7.29 3.97
CA VAL A 135 5.68 8.44 4.19
C VAL A 135 6.96 8.33 3.35
N ASN A 136 7.55 9.47 2.99
CA ASN A 136 8.75 9.55 2.15
C ASN A 136 10.00 9.85 3.02
N PRO A 137 11.02 8.98 3.01
CA PRO A 137 12.19 9.12 3.88
C PRO A 137 13.30 10.02 3.35
N TYR A 138 13.08 10.75 2.25
CA TYR A 138 14.13 11.51 1.58
C TYR A 138 14.89 12.47 2.50
N LEU A 139 14.22 13.05 3.51
CA LEU A 139 14.80 13.99 4.48
C LEU A 139 15.43 13.30 5.70
N GLY A 140 15.54 11.97 5.69
CA GLY A 140 16.06 11.18 6.79
C GLY A 140 15.11 11.05 7.97
N ILE A 141 15.66 10.63 9.12
CA ILE A 141 14.88 10.33 10.33
C ILE A 141 14.09 11.53 10.87
N ASP A 142 14.56 12.76 10.64
CA ASP A 142 13.85 13.95 11.10
C ASP A 142 12.48 14.13 10.44
N GLY A 143 12.29 13.59 9.23
CA GLY A 143 10.99 13.55 8.56
C GLY A 143 10.15 12.31 8.87
N ILE A 144 10.72 11.30 9.52
CA ILE A 144 10.06 10.02 9.83
C ILE A 144 9.66 9.93 11.31
N ARG A 145 10.53 10.38 12.22
CA ARG A 145 10.35 10.31 13.67
C ARG A 145 9.01 10.88 14.15
N PRO A 146 8.50 12.03 13.66
CA PRO A 146 7.18 12.53 14.06
C PRO A 146 6.03 11.55 13.76
N PHE A 147 6.11 10.80 12.66
CA PHE A 147 5.11 9.79 12.33
C PHE A 147 5.27 8.52 13.16
N ILE A 148 6.50 8.07 13.45
CA ILE A 148 6.74 6.94 14.36
C ILE A 148 6.14 7.24 15.73
N GLU A 149 6.42 8.43 16.29
CA GLU A 149 5.88 8.85 17.57
C GLU A 149 4.35 8.93 17.58
N ALA A 150 3.74 9.46 16.50
CA ALA A 150 2.29 9.52 16.38
C ALA A 150 1.67 8.12 16.24
N ALA A 151 2.32 7.25 15.47
CA ALA A 151 1.94 5.84 15.33
C ALA A 151 1.98 5.12 16.68
N GLU A 152 3.03 5.32 17.46
CA GLU A 152 3.22 4.72 18.78
C GLU A 152 2.15 5.14 19.79
N ARG A 153 1.89 6.43 19.91
CA ARG A 153 0.91 6.97 20.87
C ARG A 153 -0.53 6.54 20.57
N ASN A 154 -0.84 6.17 19.32
CA ASN A 154 -2.21 5.94 18.86
C ASN A 154 -2.47 4.51 18.37
N ASP A 155 -1.53 3.59 18.58
CA ASP A 155 -1.59 2.20 18.09
C ASP A 155 -1.86 2.10 16.57
N LYS A 156 -1.09 2.87 15.81
CA LYS A 156 -1.11 2.94 14.35
C LYS A 156 0.25 2.59 13.76
N ASP A 157 0.33 2.60 12.43
CA ASP A 157 1.52 2.17 11.68
C ASP A 157 1.93 3.16 10.57
N ILE A 158 3.12 2.97 10.01
CA ILE A 158 3.60 3.70 8.83
C ILE A 158 4.18 2.75 7.79
N PHE A 159 4.14 3.14 6.52
CA PHE A 159 4.83 2.48 5.42
C PHE A 159 5.77 3.46 4.73
N VAL A 160 7.06 3.28 4.94
CA VAL A 160 8.11 4.17 4.42
C VAL A 160 8.45 3.80 2.99
N LEU A 161 8.49 4.77 2.07
CA LEU A 161 8.90 4.53 0.69
C LEU A 161 10.34 4.03 0.64
N CYS A 162 10.56 2.81 0.13
CA CYS A 162 11.88 2.20 0.04
C CYS A 162 12.34 2.08 -1.41
N ARG A 163 11.66 1.22 -2.18
CA ARG A 163 11.94 0.98 -3.60
C ARG A 163 10.62 0.90 -4.35
N THR A 164 10.30 1.86 -5.21
CA THR A 164 9.00 1.95 -5.89
C THR A 164 9.03 1.31 -7.28
N SER A 165 7.88 0.92 -7.82
CA SER A 165 7.73 0.17 -9.08
C SER A 165 7.61 1.03 -10.35
N ASN A 166 7.70 2.36 -10.25
CA ASN A 166 7.57 3.25 -11.40
C ASN A 166 8.82 3.22 -12.30
N PRO A 167 8.71 3.40 -13.63
CA PRO A 167 9.85 3.29 -14.55
C PRO A 167 11.06 4.17 -14.23
N SER A 168 10.82 5.37 -13.67
CA SER A 168 11.88 6.33 -13.33
C SER A 168 12.51 6.10 -11.95
N SER A 169 12.09 5.10 -11.17
CA SER A 169 12.61 4.85 -9.83
C SER A 169 14.13 4.68 -9.80
N ALA A 170 14.68 4.05 -10.85
CA ALA A 170 16.11 3.76 -11.00
C ALA A 170 16.99 5.03 -11.06
N GLN A 171 16.41 6.20 -11.38
CA GLN A 171 17.16 7.46 -11.44
C GLN A 171 17.80 7.85 -10.10
N LEU A 172 17.16 7.47 -8.99
CA LEU A 172 17.67 7.73 -7.64
C LEU A 172 17.89 6.43 -6.87
N GLN A 173 16.94 5.51 -6.92
CA GLN A 173 16.91 4.37 -6.00
C GLN A 173 17.95 3.29 -6.36
N ASP A 174 18.44 3.28 -7.60
CA ASP A 174 19.45 2.33 -8.09
C ASP A 174 20.85 2.97 -8.18
N LEU A 175 21.02 4.20 -7.67
CA LEU A 175 22.33 4.83 -7.61
C LEU A 175 23.21 4.11 -6.59
N ASP A 176 24.42 3.74 -7.01
CA ASP A 176 25.44 3.15 -6.13
C ASP A 176 25.98 4.16 -5.11
N ILE A 177 26.10 3.72 -3.87
CA ILE A 177 26.72 4.44 -2.75
C ILE A 177 28.12 3.86 -2.57
N LYS A 178 29.13 4.65 -2.92
CA LYS A 178 30.54 4.22 -2.86
C LYS A 178 31.06 4.04 -1.43
N ASP A 179 30.56 4.83 -0.48
CA ASP A 179 31.02 4.87 0.92
C ASP A 179 29.85 4.86 1.91
N ALA A 180 29.01 3.82 1.87
CA ALA A 180 27.80 3.71 2.69
C ALA A 180 28.06 3.86 4.19
N LYS A 181 29.22 3.40 4.67
CA LYS A 181 29.62 3.52 6.07
C LYS A 181 29.85 4.97 6.53
N GLU A 182 30.44 5.80 5.68
CA GLU A 182 30.70 7.21 5.98
C GLU A 182 29.42 8.03 5.86
N ALA A 183 28.62 7.78 4.81
CA ALA A 183 27.33 8.44 4.61
C ALA A 183 26.32 8.19 5.74
N ALA A 184 26.40 7.03 6.40
CA ALA A 184 25.44 6.64 7.43
C ALA A 184 25.74 7.17 8.82
N GLY A 185 27.00 7.48 9.12
CA GLY A 185 27.41 7.75 10.50
C GLY A 185 27.06 6.62 11.48
N THR A 186 26.80 5.39 11.00
CA THR A 186 26.42 4.22 11.81
C THR A 186 27.24 2.99 11.41
N ALA A 187 27.41 2.08 12.38
CA ALA A 187 28.08 0.80 12.20
C ALA A 187 27.10 -0.35 11.89
N ASP A 188 25.81 -0.07 11.76
CA ASP A 188 24.79 -1.08 11.50
C ASP A 188 25.06 -1.81 10.18
N ALA A 189 25.32 -3.12 10.28
CA ALA A 189 25.61 -3.98 9.14
C ALA A 189 24.48 -3.98 8.09
N ARG A 190 23.22 -3.80 8.52
CA ARG A 190 22.06 -3.65 7.63
C ARG A 190 22.13 -2.39 6.79
N ILE A 191 22.98 -1.43 7.11
CA ILE A 191 23.14 -0.19 6.35
C ILE A 191 24.48 -0.20 5.59
N VAL A 192 25.52 -0.77 6.19
CA VAL A 192 26.90 -0.64 5.68
C VAL A 192 27.43 -1.87 4.92
N GLN A 193 26.70 -2.98 4.87
CA GLN A 193 27.11 -4.21 4.14
C GLN A 193 26.23 -4.49 2.90
N GLY A 194 26.89 -4.84 1.78
CA GLY A 194 26.28 -5.28 0.51
C GLY A 194 26.42 -4.26 -0.64
N PRO A 195 25.89 -4.56 -1.84
CA PRO A 195 25.73 -3.56 -2.90
C PRO A 195 24.82 -2.45 -2.37
N ALA A 196 25.37 -1.26 -2.23
CA ALA A 196 24.71 -0.15 -1.57
C ALA A 196 24.01 0.73 -2.60
N THR A 197 22.94 0.25 -3.22
CA THR A 197 22.06 1.19 -3.90
C THR A 197 21.35 2.06 -2.87
N VAL A 198 20.91 3.26 -3.25
CA VAL A 198 20.07 4.11 -2.39
C VAL A 198 18.86 3.33 -1.84
N GLY A 199 18.22 2.48 -2.65
CA GLY A 199 17.10 1.64 -2.20
C GLY A 199 17.49 0.65 -1.10
N MET A 200 18.61 -0.07 -1.25
CA MET A 200 19.10 -1.01 -0.21
C MET A 200 19.53 -0.30 1.07
N TYR A 201 20.07 0.90 0.92
CA TYR A 201 20.47 1.73 2.05
C TYR A 201 19.25 2.24 2.84
N VAL A 202 18.23 2.73 2.14
CA VAL A 202 16.95 3.10 2.76
C VAL A 202 16.28 1.91 3.44
N ALA A 203 16.36 0.70 2.87
CA ALA A 203 15.88 -0.51 3.54
C ALA A 203 16.58 -0.76 4.89
N GLY A 204 17.90 -0.55 4.96
CA GLY A 204 18.65 -0.61 6.21
C GLY A 204 18.19 0.42 7.24
N LEU A 205 17.98 1.67 6.80
CA LEU A 205 17.44 2.73 7.66
C LEU A 205 16.05 2.40 8.19
N ILE A 206 15.15 1.88 7.34
CA ILE A 206 13.81 1.46 7.75
C ILE A 206 13.88 0.36 8.82
N ALA A 207 14.74 -0.65 8.62
CA ALA A 207 14.96 -1.69 9.61
C ALA A 207 15.46 -1.13 10.95
N GLN A 208 16.43 -0.22 10.89
CA GLN A 208 16.97 0.44 12.08
C GLN A 208 15.90 1.26 12.82
N TRP A 209 15.15 2.10 12.10
CA TRP A 209 14.09 2.93 12.69
C TRP A 209 12.94 2.10 13.25
N GLY A 210 12.72 0.89 12.74
CA GLY A 210 11.66 0.00 13.20
C GLY A 210 12.02 -0.94 14.35
N GLU A 211 13.31 -1.08 14.69
CA GLU A 211 13.84 -2.13 15.58
C GLU A 211 13.19 -2.13 16.96
N GLU A 212 13.04 -0.95 17.57
CA GLU A 212 12.48 -0.79 18.90
C GLU A 212 10.93 -0.76 18.93
N HIS A 213 10.28 -0.89 17.77
CA HIS A 213 8.82 -0.74 17.65
C HIS A 213 8.12 -2.00 17.13
N CYS A 214 8.69 -3.19 17.41
CA CYS A 214 8.07 -4.47 17.10
C CYS A 214 6.89 -4.79 18.03
N GLY A 215 5.77 -5.22 17.44
CA GLY A 215 4.59 -5.70 18.16
C GLY A 215 4.65 -7.20 18.47
N ALA A 216 3.54 -7.72 19.00
CA ALA A 216 3.40 -9.13 19.38
C ALA A 216 3.46 -10.08 18.17
N SER A 217 3.13 -9.61 16.96
CA SER A 217 3.27 -10.40 15.73
C SER A 217 4.72 -10.51 15.24
N GLY A 218 5.68 -9.87 15.93
CA GLY A 218 7.07 -9.79 15.51
C GLY A 218 7.34 -8.82 14.35
N TYR A 219 6.34 -8.02 13.95
CA TYR A 219 6.52 -6.96 12.96
C TYR A 219 6.56 -5.57 13.61
N SER A 220 7.44 -4.73 13.11
CA SER A 220 7.50 -3.31 13.44
C SER A 220 6.28 -2.56 12.93
N ARG A 221 5.87 -1.51 13.67
CA ARG A 221 4.95 -0.49 13.15
C ARG A 221 5.52 0.30 11.97
N VAL A 222 6.83 0.23 11.77
CA VAL A 222 7.54 0.84 10.64
C VAL A 222 7.65 -0.20 9.52
N GLY A 223 6.67 -0.19 8.62
CA GLY A 223 6.65 -0.96 7.37
C GLY A 223 7.42 -0.28 6.24
N ALA A 224 7.58 -0.98 5.11
CA ALA A 224 8.24 -0.49 3.91
C ALA A 224 7.33 -0.58 2.68
N VAL A 225 7.42 0.37 1.76
CA VAL A 225 6.86 0.24 0.41
C VAL A 225 7.93 -0.29 -0.53
N VAL A 226 7.73 -1.51 -1.03
CA VAL A 226 8.67 -2.23 -1.91
C VAL A 226 7.92 -2.72 -3.13
N GLY A 227 8.29 -2.25 -4.32
CA GLY A 227 7.66 -2.59 -5.59
C GLY A 227 8.05 -3.98 -6.10
N ALA A 228 7.11 -4.67 -6.74
CA ALA A 228 7.29 -6.03 -7.24
C ALA A 228 8.17 -6.16 -8.51
N THR A 229 8.68 -5.07 -9.09
CA THR A 229 9.33 -5.10 -10.42
C THR A 229 10.80 -5.53 -10.40
N HIS A 230 11.43 -5.68 -9.23
CA HIS A 230 12.86 -5.99 -9.09
C HIS A 230 13.10 -7.24 -8.22
N ILE A 231 12.71 -8.41 -8.74
CA ILE A 231 12.82 -9.71 -8.05
C ILE A 231 14.26 -10.01 -7.61
N GLN A 232 15.26 -9.58 -8.39
CA GLN A 232 16.68 -9.83 -8.10
C GLN A 232 17.09 -9.27 -6.73
N ASP A 233 16.43 -8.19 -6.29
CA ASP A 233 16.72 -7.52 -5.03
C ASP A 233 15.81 -7.99 -3.88
N ALA A 234 14.75 -8.76 -4.17
CA ALA A 234 13.72 -9.14 -3.20
C ALA A 234 14.32 -9.88 -1.98
N ALA A 235 15.23 -10.84 -2.23
CA ALA A 235 15.94 -11.56 -1.18
C ALA A 235 16.85 -10.63 -0.33
N GLY A 236 17.44 -9.62 -0.97
CA GLY A 236 18.26 -8.61 -0.28
C GLY A 236 17.41 -7.72 0.62
N PHE A 237 16.26 -7.25 0.14
CA PHE A 237 15.32 -6.48 0.96
C PHE A 237 14.81 -7.30 2.15
N ARG A 238 14.41 -8.55 1.89
CA ARG A 238 13.84 -9.40 2.93
C ARG A 238 14.85 -9.76 4.02
N SER A 239 16.08 -10.10 3.64
CA SER A 239 17.15 -10.39 4.62
C SER A 239 17.54 -9.17 5.46
N ARG A 240 17.50 -7.97 4.88
CA ARG A 240 17.81 -6.71 5.57
C ARG A 240 16.68 -6.21 6.49
N MET A 241 15.43 -6.56 6.16
CA MET A 241 14.22 -6.10 6.85
C MET A 241 13.33 -7.28 7.34
N PRO A 242 13.84 -8.17 8.23
CA PRO A 242 13.13 -9.38 8.63
C PRO A 242 11.84 -9.11 9.44
N HIS A 243 11.80 -8.00 10.18
CA HIS A 243 10.67 -7.60 11.03
C HIS A 243 9.80 -6.51 10.38
N THR A 244 9.91 -6.30 9.08
CA THR A 244 9.20 -5.22 8.38
C THR A 244 8.11 -5.78 7.49
N MET A 245 6.87 -5.31 7.67
CA MET A 245 5.78 -5.57 6.75
C MET A 245 5.99 -4.79 5.44
N PHE A 246 5.96 -5.46 4.30
CA PHE A 246 6.06 -4.81 2.99
C PHE A 246 4.68 -4.51 2.42
N LEU A 247 4.41 -3.25 2.11
CA LEU A 247 3.34 -2.85 1.23
C LEU A 247 3.84 -2.89 -0.21
N VAL A 248 3.32 -3.82 -1.01
CA VAL A 248 3.79 -4.08 -2.37
C VAL A 248 2.78 -3.53 -3.39
N PRO A 249 3.02 -2.33 -3.96
CA PRO A 249 2.17 -1.80 -5.01
C PRO A 249 2.50 -2.45 -6.37
N GLY A 250 1.53 -2.36 -7.29
CA GLY A 250 1.78 -2.55 -8.72
C GLY A 250 1.44 -3.92 -9.30
N TYR A 251 0.78 -4.80 -8.54
CA TYR A 251 0.32 -6.09 -9.05
C TYR A 251 -0.59 -5.91 -10.28
N GLY A 252 -0.32 -6.68 -11.33
CA GLY A 252 -1.08 -6.73 -12.59
C GLY A 252 -0.85 -5.54 -13.53
N VAL A 253 -1.14 -4.30 -13.08
CA VAL A 253 -1.17 -3.13 -13.98
C VAL A 253 0.22 -2.55 -14.26
N GLN A 254 1.18 -2.71 -13.34
CA GLN A 254 2.56 -2.27 -13.52
C GLN A 254 3.49 -3.43 -13.90
N GLY A 255 2.92 -4.54 -14.36
CA GLY A 255 3.67 -5.71 -14.83
C GLY A 255 4.12 -6.69 -13.74
N GLY A 256 3.93 -6.37 -12.46
CA GLY A 256 4.25 -7.29 -11.36
C GLY A 256 3.32 -8.50 -11.34
N THR A 257 3.89 -9.70 -11.38
CA THR A 257 3.17 -10.98 -11.30
C THR A 257 3.01 -11.45 -9.85
N ALA A 258 2.17 -12.46 -9.62
CA ALA A 258 2.07 -13.08 -8.30
C ALA A 258 3.39 -13.76 -7.87
N ALA A 259 4.15 -14.30 -8.82
CA ALA A 259 5.46 -14.88 -8.54
C ALA A 259 6.47 -13.80 -8.10
N ASP A 260 6.45 -12.64 -8.74
CA ASP A 260 7.34 -11.53 -8.38
C ASP A 260 7.02 -11.00 -6.98
N ALA A 261 5.71 -10.90 -6.67
CA ALA A 261 5.23 -10.53 -5.35
C ALA A 261 5.58 -11.58 -4.29
N ALA A 262 5.50 -12.87 -4.61
CA ALA A 262 5.81 -13.96 -3.69
C ALA A 262 7.25 -13.91 -3.17
N ALA A 263 8.21 -13.46 -3.99
CA ALA A 263 9.61 -13.31 -3.60
C ALA A 263 9.84 -12.26 -2.49
N LEU A 264 8.86 -11.38 -2.25
CA LEU A 264 8.91 -10.37 -1.20
C LEU A 264 8.36 -10.86 0.14
N PHE A 265 7.72 -12.03 0.20
CA PHE A 265 7.21 -12.60 1.45
C PHE A 265 8.34 -13.28 2.25
N ASN A 266 8.07 -13.49 3.54
CA ASN A 266 8.80 -14.42 4.37
C ASN A 266 8.63 -15.86 3.85
N ALA A 267 9.54 -16.75 4.26
CA ALA A 267 9.49 -18.17 3.88
C ALA A 267 8.20 -18.90 4.34
N ASP A 268 7.53 -18.38 5.37
CA ASP A 268 6.25 -18.89 5.88
C ASP A 268 5.03 -18.25 5.17
N GLY A 269 5.24 -17.42 4.15
CA GLY A 269 4.18 -16.74 3.40
C GLY A 269 3.61 -15.49 4.07
N THR A 270 4.28 -14.94 5.09
CA THR A 270 3.89 -13.72 5.80
C THR A 270 4.76 -12.51 5.41
N GLY A 271 4.55 -11.34 6.03
CA GLY A 271 5.49 -10.20 5.93
C GLY A 271 5.31 -9.29 4.72
N ALA A 272 4.31 -9.54 3.88
CA ALA A 272 3.93 -8.64 2.80
C ALA A 272 2.41 -8.58 2.60
N VAL A 273 1.96 -7.43 2.11
CA VAL A 273 0.60 -7.20 1.62
C VAL A 273 0.66 -6.64 0.21
N ILE A 274 -0.19 -7.14 -0.69
CA ILE A 274 -0.12 -6.86 -2.12
C ILE A 274 -1.27 -5.94 -2.51
N ASN A 275 -0.95 -4.76 -3.02
CA ASN A 275 -1.94 -3.78 -3.43
C ASN A 275 -2.30 -3.87 -4.92
N SER A 276 -3.60 -3.89 -5.21
CA SER A 276 -4.15 -3.67 -6.55
C SER A 276 -5.30 -2.67 -6.49
N SER A 277 -5.21 -1.65 -7.35
CA SER A 277 -6.21 -0.58 -7.46
C SER A 277 -7.06 -0.83 -8.72
N ARG A 278 -6.66 -0.28 -9.87
CA ARG A 278 -7.33 -0.45 -11.17
C ARG A 278 -7.64 -1.89 -11.55
N GLY A 279 -6.80 -2.85 -11.17
CA GLY A 279 -7.06 -4.27 -11.45
C GLY A 279 -8.34 -4.81 -10.79
N ILE A 280 -8.79 -4.15 -9.72
CA ILE A 280 -10.00 -4.50 -8.97
C ILE A 280 -11.11 -3.48 -9.27
N ILE A 281 -10.88 -2.19 -8.99
CA ILE A 281 -11.95 -1.19 -9.05
C ILE A 281 -12.42 -0.89 -10.48
N ALA A 282 -11.58 -1.14 -11.50
CA ALA A 282 -11.96 -0.97 -12.90
C ALA A 282 -12.25 -2.30 -13.62
N ALA A 283 -12.36 -3.41 -12.89
CA ALA A 283 -12.59 -4.74 -13.47
C ALA A 283 -13.90 -4.82 -14.28
N TRP A 284 -14.91 -4.04 -13.88
CA TRP A 284 -16.21 -3.96 -14.55
C TRP A 284 -16.14 -3.55 -16.02
N LYS A 285 -15.09 -2.83 -16.42
CA LYS A 285 -14.89 -2.44 -17.83
C LYS A 285 -14.76 -3.64 -18.77
N LYS A 286 -14.37 -4.79 -18.22
CA LYS A 286 -14.22 -6.06 -18.95
C LYS A 286 -15.35 -7.04 -18.61
N ASP A 287 -16.32 -6.66 -17.78
CA ASP A 287 -17.44 -7.52 -17.43
C ASP A 287 -18.44 -7.55 -18.59
N PRO A 288 -18.77 -8.73 -19.15
CA PRO A 288 -19.76 -8.86 -20.21
C PRO A 288 -21.17 -8.42 -19.78
N GLN A 289 -21.47 -8.33 -18.48
CA GLN A 289 -22.74 -7.83 -17.96
C GLN A 289 -22.81 -6.30 -17.94
N TYR A 290 -21.68 -5.60 -18.09
CA TYR A 290 -21.70 -4.15 -18.18
C TYR A 290 -22.26 -3.68 -19.53
N SER A 291 -23.22 -2.78 -19.49
CA SER A 291 -23.76 -2.09 -20.67
C SER A 291 -23.89 -0.58 -20.39
N PRO A 292 -23.65 0.29 -21.38
CA PRO A 292 -23.98 1.72 -21.27
C PRO A 292 -25.46 2.01 -21.00
N SER A 293 -26.36 1.05 -21.24
CA SER A 293 -27.80 1.17 -21.00
C SER A 293 -28.23 0.84 -19.56
N LEU A 294 -27.31 0.40 -18.70
CA LEU A 294 -27.62 0.13 -17.29
C LEU A 294 -28.04 1.41 -16.58
N THR A 295 -28.86 1.29 -15.54
CA THR A 295 -29.10 2.38 -14.59
C THR A 295 -27.88 2.62 -13.71
N ARG A 296 -27.83 3.75 -12.99
CA ARG A 296 -26.78 4.03 -11.98
C ARG A 296 -26.61 2.87 -10.99
N GLY A 297 -27.70 2.37 -10.44
CA GLY A 297 -27.67 1.25 -9.47
C GLY A 297 -27.11 -0.03 -10.08
N GLN A 298 -27.61 -0.42 -11.26
CA GLN A 298 -27.12 -1.63 -11.95
C GLN A 298 -25.64 -1.54 -12.35
N ALA A 299 -25.18 -0.35 -12.73
CA ALA A 299 -23.77 -0.11 -13.05
C ALA A 299 -22.88 -0.23 -11.80
N LEU A 300 -23.35 0.25 -10.64
CA LEU A 300 -22.68 0.07 -9.35
C LEU A 300 -22.68 -1.39 -8.91
N ASP A 301 -23.78 -2.12 -9.07
CA ASP A 301 -23.87 -3.55 -8.74
C ASP A 301 -22.91 -4.39 -9.61
N CYS A 302 -22.83 -4.07 -10.90
CA CYS A 302 -21.86 -4.68 -11.82
C CYS A 302 -20.41 -4.37 -11.40
N ALA A 303 -20.14 -3.13 -10.98
CA ALA A 303 -18.84 -2.73 -10.43
C ALA A 303 -18.48 -3.49 -9.15
N ALA A 304 -19.42 -3.62 -8.22
CA ALA A 304 -19.28 -4.37 -6.98
C ALA A 304 -18.93 -5.84 -7.25
N ALA A 305 -19.75 -6.51 -8.07
CA ALA A 305 -19.58 -7.92 -8.40
C ALA A 305 -18.25 -8.18 -9.14
N SER A 306 -17.86 -7.28 -10.03
CA SER A 306 -16.57 -7.33 -10.72
C SER A 306 -15.39 -7.16 -9.78
N ALA A 307 -15.47 -6.21 -8.85
CA ALA A 307 -14.44 -5.96 -7.86
C ALA A 307 -14.26 -7.15 -6.92
N HIS A 308 -15.35 -7.72 -6.39
CA HIS A 308 -15.29 -8.92 -5.56
C HIS A 308 -14.60 -10.08 -6.29
N ARG A 309 -15.02 -10.38 -7.53
CA ARG A 309 -14.39 -11.46 -8.32
C ARG A 309 -12.91 -11.19 -8.61
N ALA A 310 -12.54 -9.96 -8.94
CA ALA A 310 -11.15 -9.59 -9.20
C ALA A 310 -10.28 -9.69 -7.93
N ALA A 311 -10.79 -9.25 -6.78
CA ALA A 311 -10.11 -9.39 -5.49
C ALA A 311 -9.95 -10.87 -5.09
N ALA A 312 -10.99 -11.69 -5.25
CA ALA A 312 -10.93 -13.13 -4.98
C ALA A 312 -9.93 -13.85 -5.91
N ALA A 313 -9.89 -13.49 -7.19
CA ALA A 313 -8.92 -14.02 -8.15
C ALA A 313 -7.48 -13.65 -7.77
N MET A 314 -7.24 -12.38 -7.41
CA MET A 314 -5.94 -11.92 -6.91
C MET A 314 -5.50 -12.69 -5.67
N ARG A 315 -6.40 -12.88 -4.70
CA ARG A 315 -6.13 -13.67 -3.49
C ARG A 315 -5.72 -15.10 -3.83
N ALA A 316 -6.46 -15.76 -4.71
CA ALA A 316 -6.14 -17.12 -5.14
C ALA A 316 -4.78 -17.21 -5.85
N ASP A 317 -4.46 -16.24 -6.71
CA ASP A 317 -3.20 -16.19 -7.46
C ASP A 317 -1.98 -15.99 -6.53
N ILE A 318 -2.08 -15.06 -5.58
CA ILE A 318 -1.01 -14.83 -4.59
C ILE A 318 -0.83 -16.04 -3.69
N ILE A 319 -1.89 -16.58 -3.09
CA ILE A 319 -1.80 -17.75 -2.21
C ILE A 319 -1.29 -18.99 -2.98
N GLY A 320 -1.69 -19.14 -4.24
CA GLY A 320 -1.19 -20.19 -5.12
C GLY A 320 0.32 -20.10 -5.31
N SER A 321 0.87 -18.89 -5.41
CA SER A 321 2.29 -18.61 -5.64
C SER A 321 3.17 -18.78 -4.40
N LEU A 322 2.59 -18.72 -3.20
CA LEU A 322 3.30 -18.86 -1.91
C LEU A 322 3.55 -20.32 -1.48
N LYS A 323 3.09 -21.33 -2.23
CA LYS A 323 3.21 -22.73 -1.81
C LYS A 323 4.67 -23.22 -1.91
N PRO A 324 5.16 -24.09 -0.99
CA PRO A 324 6.57 -24.50 -0.91
C PRO A 324 7.18 -25.15 -2.17
N GLY A 325 6.41 -25.49 -3.20
CA GLY A 325 6.91 -26.03 -4.48
C GLY A 325 6.87 -25.07 -5.68
N SER A 326 6.24 -23.90 -5.56
CA SER A 326 6.21 -22.89 -6.65
C SER A 326 7.44 -21.98 -6.62
N MET A 327 8.03 -21.73 -5.45
CA MET A 327 9.19 -20.84 -5.32
C MET A 327 10.48 -21.42 -5.95
N GLU A 328 10.66 -22.75 -5.93
CA GLU A 328 11.85 -23.41 -6.51
C GLU A 328 11.78 -23.56 -8.04
N ALA A 329 10.57 -23.64 -8.62
CA ALA A 329 10.40 -23.83 -10.06
C ALA A 329 10.76 -22.58 -10.88
N HIS A 330 10.68 -21.38 -10.29
CA HIS A 330 10.83 -20.12 -11.02
C HIS A 330 12.27 -19.58 -11.08
N THR A 331 13.14 -19.93 -10.13
CA THR A 331 14.58 -19.67 -10.20
C THR A 331 15.26 -20.39 -11.37
N ALA A 332 14.70 -21.54 -11.80
CA ALA A 332 15.20 -22.32 -12.92
C ALA A 332 14.82 -21.73 -14.30
N VAL A 333 13.67 -21.03 -14.41
CA VAL A 333 13.18 -20.51 -15.70
C VAL A 333 13.88 -19.21 -16.12
N SER A 334 14.24 -18.36 -15.16
CA SER A 334 14.97 -17.09 -15.42
C SER A 334 16.41 -17.32 -15.91
N HIS A 335 17.06 -18.41 -15.49
CA HIS A 335 18.39 -18.79 -15.98
C HIS A 335 18.40 -19.24 -17.45
N ASN A 336 17.27 -19.69 -17.99
CA ASN A 336 17.18 -20.17 -19.38
C ASN A 336 16.93 -19.06 -20.40
N HIS A 337 16.47 -17.88 -19.98
CA HIS A 337 16.29 -16.72 -20.87
C HIS A 337 17.59 -15.91 -21.08
N GLN A 338 18.60 -16.08 -20.23
CA GLN A 338 19.91 -15.41 -20.40
C GLN A 338 20.88 -16.15 -21.34
N LYS A 339 20.62 -17.42 -21.73
CA LYS A 339 21.50 -18.19 -22.63
C LYS A 339 21.13 -18.15 -24.12
N LYS A 340 20.10 -17.39 -24.52
CA LYS A 340 19.69 -17.26 -25.94
C LYS A 340 19.93 -15.88 -26.56
N GLY A 341 20.69 -15.02 -25.88
CA GLY A 341 21.06 -13.69 -26.36
C GLY A 341 22.55 -13.43 -26.22
N SER A 342 23.38 -14.28 -26.82
CA SER A 342 24.81 -14.04 -27.05
C SER A 342 25.14 -14.40 -28.50
#